data_AF-A0A644U3E0-F1
#
_entry.id   AF-A0A644U3E0-F1
#
_cell.length_a   1.000
_cell.length_b   1.000
_cell.length_c   1.000
_cell.angle_alpha   90.00
_cell.angle_beta   90.00
_cell.angle_gamma   90.00
#
_symmetry.space_group_name_H-M   'P 1'
#
loop_
_entity.id
_entity.type
_entity.pdbx_description
1 polymer ?
#
loop_
_entity_poly.entity_id
_entity_poly.type
_entity_poly.pdbx_seq_one_letter_code
_entity_poly.pdbx_strand_id
1 'polypeptide(L)'
;MKKSIIVSALVIGTTFSFALDLGSIAKGVMENISDNKTTTSNPTSTVNSNLDNATISNGLKEALKNGVSFATTELGKSDGYLNNKSVKIPLPDNIKTIESVIRKAGGDKMADDLINSMNSAASKAAPKTAEIFVDAIDKMSLTDAQKILNGGDTAATEYFKKNTTSSLKEAIKPIIEETMKENEVAGYYDTLNNYYQSSAKGLVDTSSVTNLAKNFGVDSYLPGNSNQNLDDYVTSKAIDGLFTIIAQKEAAIRKNPAEQTSSILKEVFGK
;
A
#
# COMPACT_ATOMS: atom_id res chain seq x y z
N MET A 1 -47.87 -29.81 -5.09
CA MET A 1 -47.97 -28.48 -5.71
C MET A 1 -47.81 -27.41 -4.63
N LYS A 2 -46.66 -26.72 -4.58
CA LYS A 2 -46.47 -25.49 -3.79
C LYS A 2 -45.63 -24.55 -4.65
N LYS A 3 -46.22 -23.45 -5.10
CA LYS A 3 -45.58 -22.43 -5.95
C LYS A 3 -44.87 -21.45 -5.02
N SER A 4 -43.55 -21.30 -5.16
CA SER A 4 -42.80 -20.20 -4.55
C SER A 4 -42.75 -19.02 -5.52
N ILE A 5 -43.25 -17.88 -5.07
CA ILE A 5 -43.27 -16.60 -5.79
C ILE A 5 -41.93 -15.91 -5.56
N ILE A 6 -41.23 -15.60 -6.65
CA ILE A 6 -40.00 -14.80 -6.66
C ILE A 6 -40.42 -13.32 -6.59
N VAL A 7 -40.06 -12.64 -5.50
CA VAL A 7 -40.22 -11.19 -5.36
C VAL A 7 -38.95 -10.52 -5.87
N SER A 8 -39.06 -9.89 -7.05
CA SER A 8 -38.03 -9.04 -7.63
C SER A 8 -38.06 -7.68 -6.93
N ALA A 9 -36.96 -7.30 -6.28
CA ALA A 9 -36.82 -6.00 -5.63
C ALA A 9 -36.43 -4.94 -6.68
N LEU A 10 -37.35 -4.03 -6.96
CA LEU A 10 -37.18 -2.87 -7.83
C LEU A 10 -36.35 -1.81 -7.11
N VAL A 11 -35.07 -1.66 -7.49
CA VAL A 11 -34.21 -0.57 -7.04
C VAL A 11 -34.54 0.68 -7.87
N ILE A 12 -35.14 1.68 -7.22
CA ILE A 12 -35.36 3.00 -7.81
C ILE A 12 -34.02 3.74 -7.81
N GLY A 13 -33.32 3.69 -8.94
CA GLY A 13 -32.16 4.53 -9.20
C GLY A 13 -32.60 5.93 -9.62
N THR A 14 -32.45 6.92 -8.74
CA THR A 14 -32.52 8.33 -9.12
C THR A 14 -31.24 8.72 -9.84
N THR A 15 -31.25 8.72 -11.17
CA THR A 15 -30.19 9.34 -11.97
C THR A 15 -30.41 10.85 -12.00
N PHE A 16 -29.57 11.62 -11.31
CA PHE A 16 -29.42 13.05 -11.59
C PHE A 16 -28.71 13.20 -12.94
N SER A 17 -29.45 13.57 -13.99
CA SER A 17 -28.87 13.99 -15.26
C SER A 17 -28.54 15.48 -15.16
N PHE A 18 -27.27 15.80 -14.97
CA PHE A 18 -26.76 17.16 -15.18
C PHE A 18 -26.60 17.35 -16.69
N ALA A 19 -27.52 18.10 -17.32
CA ALA A 19 -27.35 18.54 -18.69
C ALA A 19 -26.34 19.71 -18.68
N LEU A 20 -25.10 19.44 -19.11
CA LEU A 20 -24.12 20.47 -19.43
C LEU A 20 -24.50 21.09 -20.80
N ASP A 21 -25.05 22.30 -20.77
CA ASP A 21 -25.32 23.09 -21.97
C ASP A 21 -24.00 23.64 -22.55
N LEU A 22 -23.47 22.94 -23.56
CA LEU A 22 -22.26 23.32 -24.31
C LEU A 22 -22.51 24.49 -25.28
N GLY A 23 -23.75 24.97 -25.43
CA GLY A 23 -24.12 26.04 -26.36
C GLY A 23 -23.54 27.41 -25.99
N SER A 24 -23.27 27.65 -24.70
CA SER A 24 -22.71 28.92 -24.21
C SER A 24 -21.19 29.02 -24.38
N ILE A 25 -20.46 27.90 -24.36
CA ILE A 25 -19.00 27.85 -24.51
C ILE A 25 -18.60 28.05 -25.99
N ALA A 26 -19.41 27.55 -26.93
CA ALA A 26 -19.17 27.74 -28.36
C ALA A 26 -19.33 29.20 -28.82
N LYS A 27 -20.14 30.01 -28.12
CA LYS A 27 -20.34 31.44 -28.45
C LYS A 27 -19.15 32.32 -28.04
N GLY A 28 -18.53 32.05 -26.88
CA GLY A 28 -17.39 32.83 -26.39
C GLY A 28 -16.11 32.66 -27.24
N VAL A 29 -15.97 31.55 -27.96
CA VAL A 29 -14.83 31.29 -28.85
C VAL A 29 -15.05 31.87 -30.25
N MET A 30 -16.31 32.01 -30.71
CA MET A 30 -16.61 32.51 -32.06
C MET A 30 -16.54 34.06 -32.15
N GLU A 31 -16.79 34.80 -31.07
CA GLU A 31 -16.73 36.27 -31.09
C GLU A 31 -15.31 36.85 -31.15
N ASN A 32 -14.26 36.05 -30.90
CA ASN A 32 -12.86 36.48 -31.02
C ASN A 32 -12.21 36.09 -32.36
N ILE A 33 -12.96 35.50 -33.30
CA ILE A 33 -12.45 35.08 -34.61
C ILE A 33 -13.26 35.77 -35.70
N SER A 34 -13.18 37.10 -35.79
CA SER A 34 -13.73 37.79 -36.96
C SER A 34 -12.89 38.94 -37.50
N ASP A 35 -11.70 39.20 -36.95
CA ASP A 35 -10.76 40.20 -37.47
C ASP A 35 -9.34 39.62 -37.61
N ASN A 36 -9.11 38.75 -38.59
CA ASN A 36 -7.82 38.73 -39.27
C ASN A 36 -7.90 38.12 -40.68
N LYS A 37 -7.62 38.96 -41.67
CA LYS A 37 -7.63 38.66 -43.11
C LYS A 37 -6.24 38.21 -43.56
N THR A 38 -6.18 36.98 -44.07
CA THR A 38 -5.23 36.45 -45.08
C THR A 38 -3.73 36.64 -44.85
N THR A 39 -3.03 35.59 -44.42
CA THR A 39 -1.77 35.16 -45.05
C THR A 39 -1.54 33.66 -44.88
N THR A 40 -1.31 32.98 -46.00
CA THR A 40 -0.86 31.60 -46.12
C THR A 40 0.51 31.38 -45.47
N SER A 41 0.54 30.65 -44.36
CA SER A 41 1.73 29.96 -43.88
C SER A 41 1.31 28.85 -42.92
N ASN A 42 1.63 27.62 -43.30
CA ASN A 42 1.49 26.40 -42.51
C ASN A 42 2.11 26.57 -41.10
N PRO A 43 1.37 26.40 -39.99
CA PRO A 43 1.98 26.17 -38.69
C PRO A 43 1.77 24.70 -38.31
N THR A 44 2.89 24.01 -38.24
CA THR A 44 3.07 22.67 -37.68
C THR A 44 2.38 22.57 -36.31
N SER A 45 1.47 21.62 -36.20
CA SER A 45 0.77 21.24 -34.98
C SER A 45 1.77 20.88 -33.87
N THR A 46 1.93 21.74 -32.86
CA THR A 46 2.76 21.41 -31.67
C THR A 46 2.15 21.85 -30.33
N VAL A 47 0.91 22.37 -30.32
CA VAL A 47 0.26 22.86 -29.08
C VAL A 47 -0.64 21.80 -28.40
N ASN A 48 -1.03 20.73 -29.10
CA ASN A 48 -1.96 19.72 -28.55
C ASN A 48 -1.33 18.65 -27.66
N SER A 49 -0.02 18.39 -27.74
CA SER A 49 0.59 17.29 -26.96
C SER A 49 0.84 17.63 -25.49
N ASN A 50 1.08 18.91 -25.15
CA ASN A 50 1.37 19.30 -23.77
C ASN A 50 0.10 19.44 -22.90
N LEU A 51 -1.02 19.87 -23.48
CA LEU A 51 -2.33 19.90 -22.80
C LEU A 51 -2.87 18.48 -22.56
N ASP A 52 -2.67 17.58 -23.53
CA ASP A 52 -2.99 16.15 -23.40
C ASP A 52 -2.16 15.51 -22.28
N ASN A 53 -0.84 15.75 -22.26
CA ASN A 53 0.07 15.21 -21.23
C ASN A 53 -0.26 15.70 -19.81
N ALA A 54 -0.63 16.98 -19.62
CA ALA A 54 -0.99 17.52 -18.31
C ALA A 54 -2.31 16.93 -17.80
N THR A 55 -3.31 16.80 -18.68
CA THR A 55 -4.62 16.20 -18.37
C THR A 55 -4.47 14.73 -18.00
N ILE A 56 -3.70 13.97 -18.79
CA ILE A 56 -3.40 12.56 -18.54
C ILE A 56 -2.65 12.39 -17.21
N SER A 57 -1.67 13.25 -16.92
CA SER A 57 -0.92 13.23 -15.66
C SER A 57 -1.82 13.48 -14.44
N ASN A 58 -2.72 14.47 -14.53
CA ASN A 58 -3.66 14.76 -13.44
C ASN A 58 -4.64 13.60 -13.21
N GLY A 59 -5.14 12.98 -14.28
CA GLY A 59 -5.99 11.80 -14.18
C GLY A 59 -5.27 10.59 -13.55
N LEU A 60 -4.00 10.37 -13.90
CA LEU A 60 -3.16 9.36 -13.24
C LEU A 60 -3.02 9.67 -11.74
N LYS A 61 -2.70 10.90 -11.37
CA LYS A 61 -2.58 11.30 -9.96
C LYS A 61 -3.87 11.04 -9.18
N GLU A 62 -5.02 11.38 -9.75
CA GLU A 62 -6.32 11.09 -9.14
C GLU A 62 -6.56 9.59 -8.96
N ALA A 63 -6.21 8.78 -9.97
CA ALA A 63 -6.25 7.31 -9.89
C ALA A 63 -5.45 6.79 -8.70
N LEU A 64 -4.22 7.29 -8.57
CA LEU A 64 -3.29 6.88 -7.54
C LEU A 64 -3.77 7.31 -6.15
N LYS A 65 -4.34 8.51 -6.01
CA LYS A 65 -4.95 8.96 -4.75
C LYS A 65 -6.09 8.04 -4.32
N ASN A 66 -6.93 7.62 -5.27
CA ASN A 66 -8.02 6.68 -5.00
C ASN A 66 -7.49 5.29 -4.61
N GLY A 67 -6.46 4.79 -5.30
CA GLY A 67 -5.82 3.49 -4.99
C GLY A 67 -5.16 3.48 -3.60
N VAL A 68 -4.47 4.56 -3.25
CA VAL A 68 -3.88 4.77 -1.92
C VAL A 68 -4.96 4.83 -0.86
N SER A 69 -5.99 5.68 -1.06
CA SER A 69 -7.11 5.83 -0.12
C SER A 69 -7.81 4.49 0.13
N PHE A 70 -8.03 3.71 -0.93
CA PHE A 70 -8.55 2.35 -0.79
C PHE A 70 -7.62 1.48 0.06
N ALA A 71 -6.32 1.44 -0.24
CA ALA A 71 -5.38 0.56 0.46
C ALA A 71 -5.25 0.91 1.95
N THR A 72 -5.11 2.19 2.28
CA THR A 72 -4.98 2.65 3.67
C THR A 72 -6.28 2.45 4.45
N THR A 73 -7.43 2.62 3.81
CA THR A 73 -8.74 2.38 4.44
C THR A 73 -8.99 0.89 4.63
N GLU A 74 -8.73 0.06 3.61
CA GLU A 74 -8.96 -1.38 3.66
C GLU A 74 -8.12 -2.04 4.75
N LEU A 75 -6.82 -1.73 4.77
CA LEU A 75 -5.91 -2.26 5.77
C LEU A 75 -6.10 -1.62 7.15
N GLY A 76 -6.62 -0.40 7.18
CA GLY A 76 -6.96 0.34 8.39
C GLY A 76 -8.22 -0.13 9.11
N LYS A 77 -9.03 -1.00 8.48
CA LYS A 77 -10.16 -1.64 9.15
C LYS A 77 -9.69 -2.45 10.35
N SER A 78 -10.59 -2.68 11.31
CA SER A 78 -10.37 -3.70 12.34
C SER A 78 -10.02 -5.02 11.65
N ASP A 79 -8.91 -5.62 12.08
CA ASP A 79 -8.37 -6.86 11.51
C ASP A 79 -8.08 -6.79 10.00
N GLY A 80 -7.87 -5.60 9.44
CA GLY A 80 -7.64 -5.42 7.99
C GLY A 80 -6.43 -6.20 7.48
N TYR A 81 -5.33 -6.23 8.23
CA TYR A 81 -4.20 -7.11 7.94
C TYR A 81 -4.53 -8.58 8.24
N LEU A 82 -5.10 -8.84 9.42
CA LEU A 82 -5.34 -10.21 9.91
C LEU A 82 -6.26 -11.02 8.99
N ASN A 83 -7.30 -10.38 8.44
CA ASN A 83 -8.30 -10.99 7.58
C ASN A 83 -7.88 -11.07 6.10
N ASN A 84 -6.81 -10.37 5.71
CA ASN A 84 -6.32 -10.37 4.33
C ASN A 84 -5.10 -11.29 4.19
N LYS A 85 -5.31 -12.47 3.60
CA LYS A 85 -4.28 -13.50 3.42
C LYS A 85 -3.02 -13.03 2.68
N SER A 86 -3.12 -12.01 1.83
CA SER A 86 -1.99 -11.51 1.03
C SER A 86 -1.02 -10.65 1.84
N VAL A 87 -1.49 -10.11 2.96
CA VAL A 87 -0.76 -9.10 3.76
C VAL A 87 -0.76 -9.40 5.26
N LYS A 88 -1.50 -10.43 5.71
CA LYS A 88 -1.46 -10.92 7.08
C LYS A 88 -0.01 -11.09 7.49
N ILE A 89 0.34 -10.46 8.60
CA ILE A 89 1.68 -10.49 9.16
C ILE A 89 1.82 -11.79 9.95
N PRO A 90 2.64 -12.75 9.47
CA PRO A 90 2.92 -13.95 10.23
C PRO A 90 4.03 -13.67 11.26
N LEU A 91 4.20 -14.60 12.20
CA LEU A 91 5.38 -14.61 13.06
C LEU A 91 6.66 -14.66 12.20
N PRO A 92 7.74 -13.98 12.63
CA PRO A 92 9.06 -14.13 12.04
C PRO A 92 9.53 -15.58 12.01
N ASP A 93 10.34 -15.97 11.02
CA ASP A 93 10.77 -17.38 10.82
C ASP A 93 11.50 -17.96 12.04
N ASN A 94 12.29 -17.13 12.76
CA ASN A 94 12.96 -17.53 13.99
C ASN A 94 11.98 -17.88 15.13
N ILE A 95 10.76 -17.33 15.10
CA ILE A 95 9.73 -17.56 16.11
C ILE A 95 8.74 -18.64 15.68
N LYS A 96 8.45 -18.75 14.38
CA LYS A 96 7.51 -19.74 13.81
C LYS A 96 7.86 -21.19 14.16
N THR A 97 9.15 -21.49 14.28
CA THR A 97 9.62 -22.83 14.70
C THR A 97 9.23 -23.12 16.16
N ILE A 98 9.31 -22.12 17.02
CA ILE A 98 9.00 -22.22 18.46
C ILE A 98 7.49 -22.21 18.68
N GLU A 99 6.74 -21.44 17.88
CA GLU A 99 5.28 -21.44 17.86
C GLU A 99 4.73 -22.87 17.82
N SER A 100 5.25 -23.70 16.90
CA SER A 100 4.82 -25.09 16.74
C SER A 100 5.03 -25.93 18.02
N VAL A 101 6.09 -25.64 18.77
CA VAL A 101 6.40 -26.31 20.04
C VAL A 101 5.47 -25.81 21.15
N ILE A 102 5.26 -24.50 21.22
CA ILE A 102 4.42 -23.85 22.23
C ILE A 102 2.96 -24.26 22.08
N ARG A 103 2.45 -24.29 20.85
CA ARG A 103 1.11 -24.81 20.57
C ARG A 103 0.97 -26.26 21.04
N LYS A 104 1.95 -27.12 20.75
CA LYS A 104 1.97 -28.52 21.24
C LYS A 104 2.01 -28.62 22.77
N ALA A 105 2.56 -27.61 23.46
CA ALA A 105 2.60 -27.52 24.91
C ALA A 105 1.35 -26.84 25.52
N GLY A 106 0.33 -26.51 24.71
CA GLY A 106 -0.92 -25.88 25.15
C GLY A 106 -0.89 -24.34 25.15
N GLY A 107 0.11 -23.72 24.52
CA GLY A 107 0.30 -22.27 24.45
C GLY A 107 -0.33 -21.59 23.22
N ASP A 108 -1.39 -22.15 22.64
CA ASP A 108 -2.06 -21.59 21.46
C ASP A 108 -2.44 -20.13 21.61
N LYS A 109 -3.00 -19.77 22.77
CA LYS A 109 -3.40 -18.39 23.09
C LYS A 109 -2.25 -17.39 22.98
N MET A 110 -1.05 -17.76 23.43
CA MET A 110 0.12 -16.87 23.40
C MET A 110 0.57 -16.58 21.97
N ALA A 111 0.57 -17.61 21.12
CA ALA A 111 0.91 -17.49 19.71
C ALA A 111 -0.15 -16.65 18.96
N ASP A 112 -1.43 -16.91 19.22
CA ASP A 112 -2.54 -16.18 18.60
C ASP A 112 -2.56 -14.72 19.04
N ASP A 113 -2.38 -14.43 20.33
CA ASP A 113 -2.32 -13.06 20.87
C ASP A 113 -1.18 -12.26 20.23
N LEU A 114 0.00 -12.88 20.05
CA LEU A 114 1.13 -12.23 19.39
C LEU A 114 0.83 -11.91 17.92
N ILE A 115 0.31 -12.87 17.16
CA ILE A 115 -0.10 -12.66 15.75
C ILE A 115 -1.16 -11.56 15.67
N ASN A 116 -2.18 -11.62 16.53
CA ASN A 116 -3.26 -10.63 16.55
C ASN A 116 -2.73 -9.24 16.87
N SER A 117 -1.83 -9.12 17.85
CA SER A 117 -1.20 -7.84 18.19
C SER A 117 -0.41 -7.25 17.02
N MET A 118 0.41 -8.06 16.35
CA MET A 118 1.21 -7.60 15.19
C MET A 118 0.32 -7.08 14.06
N ASN A 119 -0.75 -7.81 13.74
CA ASN A 119 -1.68 -7.41 12.68
C ASN A 119 -2.54 -6.21 13.10
N SER A 120 -2.97 -6.13 14.35
CA SER A 120 -3.70 -5.00 14.91
C SER A 120 -2.86 -3.72 14.88
N ALA A 121 -1.58 -3.80 15.27
CA ALA A 121 -0.63 -2.69 15.20
C ALA A 121 -0.49 -2.16 13.76
N ALA A 122 -0.35 -3.05 12.78
CA ALA A 122 -0.29 -2.66 11.38
C ALA A 122 -1.61 -2.03 10.87
N SER A 123 -2.76 -2.58 11.27
CA SER A 123 -4.08 -2.01 10.95
C SER A 123 -4.27 -0.62 11.57
N LYS A 124 -3.89 -0.42 12.83
CA LYS A 124 -3.96 0.88 13.52
C LYS A 124 -3.04 1.93 12.87
N ALA A 125 -1.88 1.49 12.37
CA ALA A 125 -0.92 2.35 11.69
C ALA A 125 -1.30 2.74 10.25
N ALA A 126 -1.92 1.84 9.48
CA ALA A 126 -2.14 2.02 8.04
C ALA A 126 -2.83 3.35 7.65
N PRO A 127 -3.90 3.83 8.33
CA PRO A 127 -4.54 5.10 7.99
C PRO A 127 -3.61 6.31 8.09
N LYS A 128 -2.59 6.28 8.95
CA LYS A 128 -1.65 7.39 9.14
C LYS A 128 -0.67 7.55 7.98
N THR A 129 -0.63 6.59 7.06
CA THR A 129 0.26 6.64 5.89
C THR A 129 -0.33 7.37 4.70
N ALA A 130 -1.65 7.61 4.68
CA ALA A 130 -2.35 8.16 3.52
C ALA A 130 -1.76 9.50 3.06
N GLU A 131 -1.48 10.40 4.00
CA GLU A 131 -0.92 11.72 3.71
C GLU A 131 0.47 11.64 3.06
N ILE A 132 1.33 10.71 3.52
CA ILE A 132 2.68 10.51 2.96
C ILE A 132 2.61 10.10 1.49
N PHE A 133 1.65 9.23 1.14
CA PHE A 133 1.43 8.85 -0.24
C PHE A 133 0.84 10.00 -1.07
N VAL A 134 -0.14 10.73 -0.55
CA VAL A 134 -0.73 11.90 -1.23
C VAL A 134 0.33 12.95 -1.52
N ASP A 135 1.19 13.25 -0.55
CA ASP A 135 2.34 14.14 -0.70
C ASP A 135 3.28 13.69 -1.83
N ALA A 136 3.57 12.40 -1.93
CA ALA A 136 4.42 11.84 -2.98
C ALA A 136 3.76 11.93 -4.36
N ILE A 137 2.42 11.84 -4.44
CA ILE A 137 1.64 12.04 -5.67
C ILE A 137 1.65 13.52 -6.08
N ASP A 138 1.47 14.43 -5.14
CA ASP A 138 1.44 15.86 -5.42
C ASP A 138 2.81 16.35 -5.90
N LYS A 139 3.90 15.86 -5.30
CA LYS A 139 5.29 16.13 -5.71
C LYS A 139 5.73 15.38 -6.99
N MET A 140 4.91 14.47 -7.53
CA MET A 140 5.24 13.71 -8.73
C MET A 140 5.40 14.62 -9.95
N SER A 141 6.53 14.52 -10.62
CA SER A 141 6.81 15.26 -11.85
C SER A 141 6.00 14.72 -13.04
N LEU A 142 5.82 15.52 -14.09
CA LEU A 142 5.21 15.07 -15.34
C LEU A 142 5.96 13.87 -15.93
N THR A 143 7.29 13.89 -15.85
CA THR A 143 8.14 12.79 -16.34
C THR A 143 7.92 11.50 -15.56
N ASP A 144 7.76 11.57 -14.24
CA ASP A 144 7.49 10.37 -13.43
C ASP A 144 6.08 9.84 -13.69
N ALA A 145 5.09 10.72 -13.82
CA ALA A 145 3.74 10.35 -14.24
C ALA A 145 3.74 9.63 -15.59
N GLN A 146 4.50 10.13 -16.58
CA GLN A 146 4.65 9.47 -17.88
C GLN A 146 5.37 8.11 -17.77
N LYS A 147 6.39 7.98 -16.92
CA LYS A 147 7.08 6.70 -16.69
C LYS A 147 6.14 5.68 -16.05
N ILE A 148 5.31 6.10 -15.11
CA ILE A 148 4.32 5.23 -14.48
C ILE A 148 3.29 4.77 -15.51
N LEU A 149 2.75 5.70 -16.30
CA LEU A 149 1.75 5.39 -17.32
C LEU A 149 2.26 4.38 -18.35
N ASN A 150 3.48 4.58 -18.85
CA ASN A 150 4.11 3.71 -19.84
C ASN A 150 4.82 2.49 -19.22
N GLY A 151 4.84 2.38 -17.89
CA GLY A 151 5.49 1.30 -17.16
C GLY A 151 4.63 0.04 -17.05
N GLY A 152 5.17 -1.00 -16.41
CA GLY A 152 4.45 -2.25 -16.14
C GLY A 152 3.45 -2.14 -14.99
N ASP A 153 2.85 -3.28 -14.61
CA ASP A 153 1.74 -3.36 -13.64
C ASP A 153 2.06 -2.84 -12.22
N THR A 154 3.33 -2.60 -11.91
CA THR A 154 3.84 -2.16 -10.61
C THR A 154 4.56 -0.81 -10.65
N ALA A 155 4.52 -0.08 -11.77
CA ALA A 155 5.33 1.12 -11.94
C ALA A 155 5.01 2.22 -10.92
N ALA A 156 3.74 2.43 -10.57
CA ALA A 156 3.36 3.37 -9.52
C ALA A 156 3.78 2.87 -8.14
N THR A 157 3.64 1.57 -7.90
CA THR A 157 4.07 0.94 -6.65
C THR A 157 5.59 1.09 -6.43
N GLU A 158 6.40 0.90 -7.47
CA GLU A 158 7.86 1.09 -7.42
C GLU A 158 8.22 2.55 -7.16
N TYR A 159 7.51 3.49 -7.79
CA TYR A 159 7.64 4.90 -7.48
C TYR A 159 7.36 5.17 -6.00
N PHE A 160 6.29 4.61 -5.43
CA PHE A 160 6.01 4.80 -4.01
C PHE A 160 7.09 4.20 -3.12
N LYS A 161 7.50 2.94 -3.34
CA LYS A 161 8.61 2.32 -2.59
C LYS A 161 9.85 3.19 -2.55
N LYS A 162 10.22 3.79 -3.67
CA LYS A 162 11.39 4.66 -3.76
C LYS A 162 11.21 5.97 -2.99
N ASN A 163 10.01 6.55 -2.99
CA ASN A 163 9.79 7.92 -2.52
C ASN A 163 9.11 8.03 -1.15
N THR A 164 8.56 6.94 -0.59
CA THR A 164 7.80 6.99 0.66
C THR A 164 8.31 6.07 1.76
N THR A 165 9.07 5.01 1.46
CA THR A 165 9.43 3.98 2.46
C THR A 165 10.08 4.54 3.73
N SER A 166 11.02 5.48 3.62
CA SER A 166 11.68 6.08 4.80
C SER A 166 10.69 6.85 5.67
N SER A 167 9.88 7.73 5.06
CA SER A 167 8.87 8.52 5.77
C SER A 167 7.75 7.64 6.35
N LEU A 168 7.36 6.57 5.64
CA LEU A 168 6.42 5.59 6.15
C LEU A 168 6.95 4.93 7.42
N LYS A 169 8.22 4.46 7.39
CA LYS A 169 8.85 3.83 8.54
C LYS A 169 8.89 4.78 9.74
N GLU A 170 9.32 6.01 9.52
CA GLU A 170 9.39 7.04 10.57
C GLU A 170 8.01 7.32 11.19
N ALA A 171 6.97 7.43 10.37
CA ALA A 171 5.63 7.77 10.83
C ALA A 171 4.94 6.64 11.60
N ILE A 172 5.10 5.39 11.16
CA ILE A 172 4.31 4.28 11.73
C ILE A 172 5.02 3.48 12.82
N LYS A 173 6.37 3.48 12.85
CA LYS A 173 7.13 2.75 13.86
C LYS A 173 6.68 3.06 15.29
N PRO A 174 6.55 4.33 15.75
CA PRO A 174 6.11 4.60 17.12
C PRO A 174 4.70 4.10 17.42
N ILE A 175 3.78 4.10 16.43
CA ILE A 175 2.41 3.59 16.61
C ILE A 175 2.42 2.08 16.80
N ILE A 176 3.29 1.38 16.07
CA ILE A 176 3.46 -0.06 16.18
C ILE A 176 4.05 -0.41 17.54
N GLU A 177 5.13 0.26 17.95
CA GLU A 177 5.75 0.07 19.28
C GLU A 177 4.74 0.30 20.41
N GLU A 178 3.95 1.37 20.33
CA GLU A 178 2.88 1.68 21.29
C GLU A 178 1.82 0.58 21.32
N THR A 179 1.32 0.14 20.16
CA THR A 179 0.25 -0.86 20.09
C THR A 179 0.72 -2.26 20.54
N MET A 180 1.94 -2.63 20.20
CA MET A 180 2.55 -3.89 20.63
C MET A 180 2.77 -3.92 22.15
N LYS A 181 3.09 -2.76 22.74
CA LYS A 181 3.19 -2.58 24.19
C LYS A 181 1.81 -2.63 24.87
N GLU A 182 0.80 -1.95 24.32
CA GLU A 182 -0.58 -1.95 24.84
C GLU A 182 -1.18 -3.35 24.91
N ASN A 183 -0.88 -4.21 23.94
CA ASN A 183 -1.37 -5.58 23.91
C ASN A 183 -0.59 -6.53 24.84
N GLU A 184 0.40 -6.01 25.59
CA GLU A 184 1.23 -6.75 26.55
C GLU A 184 2.00 -7.94 25.94
N VAL A 185 2.19 -7.96 24.62
CA VAL A 185 2.81 -9.08 23.90
C VAL A 185 4.33 -8.94 23.74
N ALA A 186 4.91 -7.79 24.08
CA ALA A 186 6.34 -7.53 23.94
C ALA A 186 7.19 -8.58 24.69
N GLY A 187 6.75 -8.98 25.89
CA GLY A 187 7.42 -10.01 26.70
C GLY A 187 7.36 -11.42 26.10
N TYR A 188 6.41 -11.68 25.20
CA TYR A 188 6.34 -12.97 24.49
C TYR A 188 7.50 -13.13 23.53
N TYR A 189 7.85 -12.09 22.77
CA TYR A 189 8.99 -12.13 21.86
C TYR A 189 10.29 -12.38 22.61
N ASP A 190 10.52 -11.65 23.70
CA ASP A 190 11.72 -11.82 24.52
C ASP A 190 11.78 -13.23 25.12
N THR A 191 10.67 -13.74 25.64
CA THR A 191 10.60 -15.11 26.18
C THR A 191 10.89 -16.16 25.11
N LEU A 192 10.31 -16.01 23.91
CA LEU A 192 10.51 -16.90 22.77
C LEU A 192 11.95 -16.87 22.27
N ASN A 193 12.48 -15.67 22.06
CA ASN A 193 13.84 -15.45 21.63
C ASN A 193 14.82 -15.98 22.68
N ASN A 194 14.64 -15.68 23.96
CA ASN A 194 15.49 -16.20 25.05
C ASN A 194 15.39 -17.72 25.20
N TYR A 195 14.21 -18.32 24.99
CA TYR A 195 14.07 -19.77 24.96
C TYR A 195 14.86 -20.38 23.79
N TYR A 196 14.80 -19.78 22.60
CA TYR A 196 15.65 -20.18 21.48
C TYR A 196 17.14 -20.02 21.81
N GLN A 197 17.53 -18.88 22.37
CA GLN A 197 18.90 -18.61 22.80
C GLN A 197 19.37 -19.44 23.99
N SER A 198 18.50 -20.13 24.71
CA SER A 198 18.90 -21.01 25.82
C SER A 198 18.84 -22.48 25.41
N SER A 199 17.87 -22.85 24.58
CA SER A 199 17.56 -24.25 24.23
C SER A 199 18.22 -24.70 22.93
N ALA A 200 18.31 -23.83 21.91
CA ALA A 200 19.02 -24.13 20.66
C ALA A 200 20.49 -23.70 20.71
N LYS A 201 20.82 -22.73 21.57
CA LYS A 201 22.18 -22.20 21.72
C LYS A 201 23.15 -23.12 22.45
N GLY A 202 22.68 -24.16 23.14
CA GLY A 202 23.55 -25.20 23.70
C GLY A 202 24.37 -25.97 22.64
N LEU A 203 23.99 -25.87 21.36
CA LEU A 203 24.74 -26.44 20.23
C LEU A 203 25.66 -25.43 19.51
N VAL A 204 25.44 -24.12 19.66
CA VAL A 204 26.22 -23.07 18.96
C VAL A 204 27.05 -22.19 19.89
N ASP A 205 26.81 -22.22 21.21
CA ASP A 205 27.59 -21.48 22.23
C ASP A 205 28.79 -22.27 22.74
N THR A 206 29.59 -22.85 21.84
CA THR A 206 30.97 -23.17 22.23
C THR A 206 31.69 -21.83 22.35
N SER A 207 32.01 -21.42 23.58
CA SER A 207 32.47 -20.06 23.95
C SER A 207 33.69 -19.55 23.15
N SER A 208 34.43 -20.45 22.50
CA SER A 208 35.52 -20.14 21.58
C SER A 208 35.07 -19.50 20.26
N VAL A 209 33.90 -19.86 19.71
CA VAL A 209 33.39 -19.31 18.44
C VAL A 209 32.81 -17.92 18.64
N THR A 210 32.06 -17.70 19.73
CA THR A 210 31.44 -16.40 20.06
C THR A 210 32.50 -15.32 20.31
N ASN A 211 33.58 -15.66 21.03
CA ASN A 211 34.69 -14.73 21.27
C ASN A 211 35.48 -14.42 20.01
N LEU A 212 35.64 -15.41 19.13
CA LEU A 212 36.27 -15.21 17.83
C LEU A 212 35.43 -14.26 16.95
N ALA A 213 34.11 -14.49 16.88
CA ALA A 213 33.19 -13.65 16.11
C ALA A 213 33.13 -12.19 16.61
N LYS A 214 33.15 -11.96 17.93
CA LYS A 214 33.28 -10.62 18.51
C LYS A 214 34.58 -9.94 18.11
N ASN A 215 35.69 -10.68 18.11
CA ASN A 215 36.99 -10.14 17.72
C ASN A 215 37.07 -9.82 16.21
N PHE A 216 36.20 -10.41 15.40
CA PHE A 216 36.08 -10.15 13.96
C PHE A 216 34.96 -9.16 13.60
N GLY A 217 34.22 -8.60 14.57
CA GLY A 217 33.16 -7.62 14.30
C GLY A 217 31.95 -8.19 13.55
N VAL A 218 31.72 -9.50 13.64
CA VAL A 218 30.62 -10.21 12.97
C VAL A 218 29.56 -10.72 13.95
N ASP A 219 29.48 -10.11 15.13
CA ASP A 219 28.57 -10.44 16.21
C ASP A 219 27.09 -10.23 15.83
N SER A 220 26.81 -9.31 14.92
CA SER A 220 25.47 -9.05 14.36
C SER A 220 24.89 -10.20 13.51
N TYR A 221 25.71 -11.17 13.10
CA TYR A 221 25.31 -12.30 12.24
C TYR A 221 25.10 -13.61 13.00
N LEU A 222 25.27 -13.63 14.33
CA LEU A 222 25.03 -14.83 15.14
C LEU A 222 23.54 -14.97 15.52
N PRO A 223 22.94 -16.18 15.42
CA PRO A 223 21.62 -16.46 16.01
C PRO A 223 21.76 -16.31 17.52
N GLY A 224 21.38 -15.13 18.03
CA GLY A 224 21.89 -14.59 19.29
C GLY A 224 21.63 -13.12 19.42
N ASN A 225 22.06 -12.39 18.40
CA ASN A 225 22.08 -10.94 18.35
C ASN A 225 21.18 -10.37 17.26
N SER A 226 20.24 -11.16 16.73
CA SER A 226 19.20 -10.65 15.85
C SER A 226 18.20 -9.85 16.66
N ASN A 227 18.59 -8.63 17.03
CA ASN A 227 17.70 -7.50 17.24
C ASN A 227 17.01 -7.14 15.90
N GLN A 228 16.47 -8.11 15.15
CA GLN A 228 15.25 -7.80 14.42
C GLN A 228 14.22 -7.57 15.51
N ASN A 229 14.16 -6.32 15.95
CA ASN A 229 13.14 -5.85 16.84
C ASN A 229 11.81 -6.26 16.18
N LEU A 230 10.96 -6.98 16.92
CA LEU A 230 9.67 -7.40 16.42
C LEU A 230 8.90 -6.21 15.84
N ASP A 231 9.05 -5.03 16.46
CA ASP A 231 8.45 -3.78 16.01
C ASP A 231 8.99 -3.34 14.64
N ASP A 232 10.29 -3.48 14.39
CA ASP A 232 10.89 -3.21 13.07
C ASP A 232 10.38 -4.21 12.01
N TYR A 233 10.24 -5.50 12.38
CA TYR A 233 9.66 -6.51 11.50
C TYR A 233 8.20 -6.18 11.15
N VAL A 234 7.37 -5.88 12.16
CA VAL A 234 5.97 -5.51 11.96
C VAL A 234 5.86 -4.22 11.14
N THR A 235 6.73 -3.24 11.39
CA THR A 235 6.80 -1.99 10.62
C THR A 235 7.08 -2.26 9.15
N SER A 236 8.11 -3.05 8.84
CA SER A 236 8.42 -3.43 7.46
C SER A 236 7.25 -4.19 6.81
N LYS A 237 6.64 -5.14 7.52
CA LYS A 237 5.50 -5.92 6.99
C LYS A 237 4.24 -5.09 6.79
N ALA A 238 3.98 -4.10 7.64
CA ALA A 238 2.89 -3.15 7.44
C ALA A 238 3.11 -2.34 6.15
N ILE A 239 4.31 -1.81 5.95
CA ILE A 239 4.65 -1.06 4.73
C ILE A 239 4.54 -1.96 3.48
N ASP A 240 5.07 -3.18 3.54
CA ASP A 240 4.96 -4.14 2.44
C ASP A 240 3.50 -4.48 2.12
N GLY A 241 2.64 -4.60 3.14
CA GLY A 241 1.21 -4.84 2.97
C GLY A 241 0.51 -3.69 2.24
N LEU A 242 0.80 -2.44 2.61
CA LEU A 242 0.30 -1.26 1.89
C LEU A 242 0.70 -1.30 0.42
N PHE A 243 1.97 -1.53 0.11
CA PHE A 243 2.44 -1.64 -1.27
C PHE A 243 1.78 -2.81 -2.01
N THR A 244 1.52 -3.92 -1.34
CA THR A 244 0.85 -5.08 -1.94
C THR A 244 -0.57 -4.74 -2.38
N ILE A 245 -1.36 -4.06 -1.53
CA ILE A 245 -2.73 -3.68 -1.90
C ILE A 245 -2.75 -2.57 -2.95
N ILE A 246 -1.81 -1.61 -2.88
CA ILE A 246 -1.65 -0.59 -3.92
C ILE A 246 -1.33 -1.24 -5.28
N ALA A 247 -0.39 -2.19 -5.32
CA ALA A 247 -0.04 -2.92 -6.54
C ALA A 247 -1.23 -3.70 -7.11
N GLN A 248 -2.01 -4.36 -6.24
CA GLN A 248 -3.23 -5.05 -6.66
C GLN A 248 -4.25 -4.08 -7.27
N LYS A 249 -4.38 -2.87 -6.73
CA LYS A 249 -5.25 -1.83 -7.30
C LYS A 249 -4.71 -1.24 -8.59
N GLU A 250 -3.40 -0.99 -8.67
CA GLU A 250 -2.74 -0.55 -9.90
C GLU A 250 -2.98 -1.55 -11.04
N ALA A 251 -2.72 -2.84 -10.81
CA ALA A 251 -2.94 -3.89 -11.79
C ALA A 251 -4.42 -4.02 -12.20
N ALA A 252 -5.36 -3.87 -11.25
CA ALA A 252 -6.79 -3.90 -11.56
C ALA A 252 -7.24 -2.72 -12.45
N ILE A 253 -6.71 -1.52 -12.21
CA ILE A 253 -7.00 -0.32 -13.02
C ILE A 253 -6.48 -0.52 -14.45
N ARG A 254 -5.26 -1.04 -14.61
CA ARG A 254 -4.67 -1.32 -15.93
C ARG A 254 -5.42 -2.39 -16.72
N LYS A 255 -5.90 -3.43 -16.04
CA LYS A 255 -6.64 -4.52 -16.69
C LYS A 255 -8.01 -4.08 -17.21
N ASN A 256 -8.76 -3.31 -16.42
CA ASN A 256 -10.12 -2.87 -16.76
C ASN A 256 -10.32 -1.34 -16.59
N PRO A 257 -9.68 -0.50 -17.44
CA PRO A 257 -9.83 0.97 -17.37
C PRO A 257 -11.28 1.44 -17.50
N ALA A 258 -12.05 0.76 -18.36
CA ALA A 258 -13.42 1.13 -18.73
C ALA A 258 -14.46 0.85 -17.63
N GLU A 259 -14.15 -0.01 -16.65
CA GLU A 259 -15.00 -0.33 -15.50
C GLU A 259 -14.72 0.59 -14.29
N GLN A 260 -13.65 1.38 -14.34
CA GLN A 260 -13.34 2.36 -13.30
C GLN A 260 -14.18 3.64 -13.47
N THR A 261 -14.50 4.26 -12.34
CA THR A 261 -15.68 5.13 -12.15
C THR A 261 -15.56 6.56 -12.66
N SER A 262 -14.48 6.95 -13.33
CA SER A 262 -14.35 8.32 -13.86
C SER A 262 -13.88 8.35 -15.31
N SER A 263 -14.45 9.27 -16.08
CA SER A 263 -14.13 9.49 -17.50
C SER A 263 -12.64 9.73 -17.73
N ILE A 264 -11.96 10.35 -16.75
CA ILE A 264 -10.52 10.63 -16.80
C ILE A 264 -9.67 9.35 -16.71
N LEU A 265 -10.10 8.32 -15.97
CA LEU A 265 -9.37 7.05 -15.89
C LEU A 265 -9.46 6.26 -17.21
N LYS A 266 -10.59 6.37 -17.90
CA LYS A 266 -10.78 5.78 -19.23
C LYS A 266 -9.88 6.45 -20.27
N GLU A 267 -9.71 7.77 -20.17
CA GLU A 267 -8.84 8.53 -21.05
C GLU A 267 -7.35 8.25 -20.80
N VAL A 268 -6.96 8.10 -19.53
CA VAL A 268 -5.58 7.81 -19.11
C VAL A 268 -5.15 6.39 -19.45
N PHE A 269 -5.98 5.39 -19.12
CA PHE A 269 -5.59 3.98 -19.21
C PHE A 269 -6.24 3.23 -20.38
N GLY A 270 -7.17 3.84 -21.13
CA GLY A 270 -7.91 3.19 -22.23
C GLY A 270 -7.23 3.19 -23.60
N LYS A 271 -5.90 3.35 -23.64
CA LYS A 271 -5.11 3.24 -24.88
C LYS A 271 -4.57 1.83 -25.08
#